data_AF-A0A354ZHW7-F1
#
_entry.id   AF-A0A354ZHW7-F1
#
_cell.length_a   1.000
_cell.length_b   1.000
_cell.length_c   1.000
_cell.angle_alpha   90.00
_cell.angle_beta   90.00
_cell.angle_gamma   90.00
#
_symmetry.space_group_name_H-M   'P 1'
#
loop_
_entity.id
_entity.type
_entity.pdbx_description
1 polymer ?
#
loop_
_entity_poly.entity_id
_entity_poly.type
_entity_poly.pdbx_seq_one_letter_code
_entity_poly.pdbx_strand_id
1 'polypeptide(L)' 'MPKAPLFDVKGNRLGEVELPDAVFGIEPNEYAVHDA' A
#
# COMPACT_ATOMS: atom_id res chain seq x y z
N MET A 1 -7.67 1.93 7.87
CA MET A 1 -6.20 2.04 7.88
C MET A 1 -5.60 0.69 7.46
N PRO A 2 -5.25 0.53 6.18
CA PRO A 2 -4.65 -0.71 5.67
C PRO A 2 -3.26 -0.95 6.29
N LYS A 3 -2.89 -2.22 6.48
CA LYS A 3 -1.58 -2.64 6.98
C LYS A 3 -0.84 -3.44 5.92
N ALA A 4 0.47 -3.25 5.83
CA ALA A 4 1.31 -4.00 4.91
C ALA A 4 2.49 -4.68 5.64
N PRO A 5 2.91 -5.88 5.23
CA PRO A 5 4.07 -6.54 5.82
C PRO A 5 5.36 -5.81 5.45
N LEU A 6 6.23 -5.60 6.44
CA LEU A 6 7.56 -5.01 6.25
C LEU A 6 8.61 -6.11 6.11
N PHE A 7 9.48 -5.98 5.12
CA PHE A 7 10.58 -6.92 4.86
C PHE A 7 11.94 -6.21 4.85
N ASP A 8 13.00 -6.93 5.22
CA ASP A 8 14.38 -6.48 5.00
C ASP A 8 14.87 -6.79 3.57
N VAL A 9 16.07 -6.33 3.23
CA VAL A 9 16.69 -6.56 1.91
C VAL A 9 17.02 -8.03 1.62
N LYS A 10 16.99 -8.90 2.64
CA LYS A 10 17.19 -10.35 2.51
C LYS A 10 15.85 -11.10 2.36
N GLY A 11 14.72 -10.40 2.43
CA GLY A 11 13.38 -10.96 2.33
C GLY A 11 12.80 -11.47 3.65
N ASN A 12 13.42 -11.18 4.80
CA ASN A 12 12.89 -11.59 6.09
C ASN A 12 11.74 -10.67 6.53
N ARG A 13 10.64 -11.24 7.04
CA ARG A 13 9.50 -10.47 7.58
C ARG A 13 9.87 -9.86 8.92
N LEU A 14 9.80 -8.53 9.01
CA LEU A 14 10.11 -7.75 10.21
C LEU A 14 8.86 -7.36 11.01
N GLY A 15 7.68 -7.34 10.37
CA GLY A 15 6.43 -6.99 11.03
C GLY A 15 5.39 -6.42 10.06
N GLU A 16 4.61 -5.47 10.54
CA GLU A 16 3.59 -4.74 9.76
C GLU A 16 3.74 -3.23 9.97
N VAL A 17 3.41 -2.46 8.94
CA VAL A 17 3.36 -1.00 8.96
C VAL A 17 1.97 -0.52 8.59
N GLU A 18 1.51 0.53 9.26
CA GLU A 18 0.24 1.19 8.95
C GLU A 18 0.42 2.14 7.77
N LEU A 19 -0.47 2.02 6.78
CA LEU A 19 -0.46 2.86 5.59
C LEU A 19 -1.54 3.95 5.68
N PRO A 20 -1.27 5.16 5.17
CA PRO A 20 -2.27 6.23 5.11
C PRO A 20 -3.52 5.80 4.34
N ASP A 21 -4.66 5.86 5.00
CA ASP A 21 -5.96 5.44 4.44
C ASP A 21 -6.37 6.28 3.23
N ALA A 22 -6.09 7.58 3.26
CA ALA A 22 -6.40 8.52 2.18
C ALA A 22 -5.64 8.24 0.87
N VAL A 23 -4.59 7.42 0.90
CA VAL A 23 -3.78 7.07 -0.27
C VAL A 23 -3.96 5.60 -0.65
N PHE A 24 -3.94 4.70 0.34
CA PHE A 24 -3.92 3.25 0.11
C PHE A 24 -5.26 2.55 0.39
N GLY A 25 -6.22 3.24 0.99
CA GLY A 25 -7.53 2.69 1.36
C GLY A 25 -8.69 3.19 0.49
N ILE A 26 -8.41 4.00 -0.54
CA ILE A 26 -9.42 4.55 -1.45
C ILE A 26 -9.66 3.62 -2.63
N GLU A 27 -10.88 3.65 -3.17
CA GLU A 27 -11.21 2.97 -4.43
C GLU A 27 -10.54 3.69 -5.61
N PRO A 28 -9.73 3.00 -6.43
CA PRO A 28 -9.10 3.60 -7.59
C PRO A 28 -10.13 4.12 -8.61
N ASN A 29 -9.89 5.30 -9.15
CA ASN A 29 -10.65 5.79 -10.31
C ASN A 29 -10.02 5.24 -11.59
N GLU A 30 -10.64 4.21 -12.18
CA GLU A 30 -10.10 3.51 -13.36
C GLU A 30 -9.88 4.44 -14.56
N TYR A 31 -10.79 5.39 -14.81
CA TYR A 31 -10.65 6.34 -15.91
C TYR A 31 -9.40 7.21 -15.73
N ALA A 32 -9.20 7.77 -14.53
CA ALA A 32 -8.04 8.59 -14.23
C ALA A 32 -6.73 7.78 -14.27
N VAL A 33 -6.76 6.49 -13.94
CA VAL A 33 -5.60 5.60 -14.03
C VAL A 33 -5.22 5.28 -15.48
N HIS A 34 -6.20 5.17 -16.38
CA HIS A 34 -5.94 4.88 -17.80
C HIS A 34 -5.54 6.10 -18.63
N ASP A 35 -5.91 7.31 -18.19
CA ASP A 35 -5.66 8.58 -18.89
C ASP A 35 -4.24 9.15 -18.63
N ALA A 36 -3.46 8.53 -17.75
CA ALA A 36 -2.17 9.03 -17.23
C ALA A 36 -0.93 8.64 -18.04
#